data_AF-A0A3M0ZWS0-F1
#
_entry.id   AF-A0A3M0ZWS0-F1
#
_cell.length_a   1.000
_cell.length_b   1.000
_cell.length_c   1.000
_cell.angle_alpha   90.00
_cell.angle_beta   90.00
_cell.angle_gamma   90.00
#
_symmetry.space_group_name_H-M   'P 1'
#
loop_
_entity.id
_entity.type
_entity.pdbx_description
1 polymer ?
#
loop_
_entity_poly.entity_id
_entity_poly.type
_entity_poly.pdbx_seq_one_letter_code
_entity_poly.pdbx_strand_id
1 'polypeptide(L)'
;MHKKIIFLLLFIYFSSGLAQSERDTALQQIMKLFGGRWIGKGTSPSGEKIVSTLNFSWTLNHKFIKVKNELKRGKKNVLVAEATYGWHPVLRQVLFWSFDQDGSIHEGSAKIEGQALVHEWRAIQGNGRIQDFRSRLRLLDKNNAQLTVEEPQKQGWVTIFQIKYTRAN
;
A
#
# COMPACT_ATOMS: atom_id res chain seq x y z
N MET A 1 12.35 55.45 -38.37
CA MET A 1 11.98 54.21 -39.08
C MET A 1 12.58 53.01 -38.35
N HIS A 2 12.00 52.52 -37.25
CA HIS A 2 12.44 51.29 -36.57
C HIS A 2 11.23 50.43 -36.23
N LYS A 3 11.03 49.37 -37.02
CA LYS A 3 10.25 48.17 -36.65
C LYS A 3 11.03 47.39 -35.59
N LYS A 4 10.29 46.56 -34.85
CA LYS A 4 10.68 45.26 -34.22
C LYS A 4 10.42 45.27 -32.70
N ILE A 5 9.90 44.24 -32.04
CA ILE A 5 9.41 42.89 -32.36
C ILE A 5 8.53 42.53 -31.13
N ILE A 6 7.32 42.00 -31.35
CA ILE A 6 6.53 41.36 -30.29
C ILE A 6 7.09 39.96 -30.10
N PHE A 7 7.76 39.68 -28.98
CA PHE A 7 8.19 38.33 -28.60
C PHE A 7 7.10 37.70 -27.73
N LEU A 8 6.30 36.85 -28.34
CA LEU A 8 5.32 35.99 -27.67
C LEU A 8 6.09 34.85 -26.98
N LEU A 9 6.31 34.97 -25.66
CA LEU A 9 6.80 33.88 -24.81
C LEU A 9 5.60 33.02 -24.38
N LEU A 10 5.24 32.01 -25.19
CA LEU A 10 4.34 30.93 -24.78
C LEU A 10 5.17 29.66 -24.56
N PHE A 11 5.80 29.55 -23.39
CA PHE A 11 6.56 28.36 -22.99
C PHE A 11 5.82 27.57 -21.88
N ILE A 12 5.22 26.47 -22.31
CA ILE A 12 5.11 25.16 -21.63
C ILE A 12 4.47 25.11 -20.22
N TYR A 13 3.18 24.73 -20.15
CA TYR A 13 2.53 24.21 -18.94
C TYR A 13 1.74 22.89 -19.18
N PHE A 14 2.01 22.15 -20.26
CA PHE A 14 1.21 20.97 -20.61
C PHE A 14 1.64 19.64 -19.95
N SER A 15 2.81 19.56 -19.34
CA SER A 15 3.32 18.30 -18.76
C SER A 15 2.64 17.90 -17.44
N SER A 16 2.02 18.86 -16.74
CA SER A 16 1.41 18.65 -15.43
C SER A 16 0.14 17.79 -15.49
N GLY A 17 -0.61 17.86 -16.59
CA GLY A 17 -1.93 17.22 -16.72
C GLY A 17 -1.88 15.69 -16.75
N LEU A 18 -0.91 15.12 -17.47
CA LEU A 18 -0.80 13.66 -17.65
C LEU A 18 -0.31 12.95 -16.38
N ALA A 19 0.72 13.49 -15.72
CA ALA A 19 1.21 12.93 -14.45
C ALA A 19 0.15 13.05 -13.33
N GLN A 20 -0.63 14.14 -13.35
CA GLN A 20 -1.74 14.35 -12.44
C GLN A 20 -2.89 13.36 -12.69
N SER A 21 -3.23 13.06 -13.96
CA SER A 21 -4.28 12.07 -14.27
C SER A 21 -3.88 10.65 -13.88
N GLU A 22 -2.61 10.27 -14.06
CA GLU A 22 -2.11 8.94 -13.67
C GLU A 22 -2.10 8.75 -12.15
N ARG A 23 -1.60 9.76 -11.41
CA ARG A 23 -1.66 9.78 -9.95
C ARG A 23 -3.10 9.59 -9.46
N ASP A 24 -3.97 10.48 -9.92
CA ASP A 24 -5.36 10.51 -9.46
C ASP A 24 -6.05 9.20 -9.83
N THR A 25 -5.64 8.52 -10.90
CA THR A 25 -6.15 7.18 -11.21
C THR A 25 -5.67 6.11 -10.22
N ALA A 26 -4.37 6.06 -9.90
CA ALA A 26 -3.80 4.96 -9.12
C ALA A 26 -4.28 4.93 -7.65
N LEU A 27 -4.13 6.04 -6.91
CA LEU A 27 -4.55 6.09 -5.50
C LEU A 27 -6.07 6.00 -5.35
N GLN A 28 -6.84 6.61 -6.27
CA GLN A 28 -8.29 6.50 -6.25
C GLN A 28 -8.76 5.06 -6.48
N GLN A 29 -8.10 4.30 -7.36
CA GLN A 29 -8.44 2.88 -7.54
C GLN A 29 -8.20 2.07 -6.26
N ILE A 30 -7.08 2.30 -5.55
CA ILE A 30 -6.83 1.66 -4.26
C ILE A 30 -7.96 1.98 -3.28
N MET A 31 -8.31 3.25 -3.14
CA MET A 31 -9.37 3.67 -2.20
C MET A 31 -10.76 3.20 -2.61
N LYS A 32 -11.06 3.13 -3.90
CA LYS A 32 -12.33 2.60 -4.42
C LYS A 32 -12.51 1.12 -4.04
N LEU A 33 -11.45 0.33 -4.11
CA LEU A 33 -11.51 -1.11 -3.84
C LEU A 33 -11.38 -1.43 -2.35
N PHE A 34 -10.39 -0.83 -1.69
CA PHE A 34 -9.95 -1.21 -0.34
C PHE A 34 -10.20 -0.14 0.73
N GLY A 35 -10.72 1.04 0.36
CA GLY A 35 -11.05 2.11 1.31
C GLY A 35 -11.95 1.62 2.45
N GLY A 36 -11.75 2.16 3.65
CA GLY A 36 -12.49 1.80 4.85
C GLY A 36 -11.82 0.72 5.69
N ARG A 37 -12.59 0.18 6.63
CA ARG A 37 -12.12 -0.75 7.66
C ARG A 37 -12.40 -2.20 7.28
N TRP A 38 -11.43 -3.06 7.56
CA TRP A 38 -11.47 -4.50 7.31
C TRP A 38 -11.02 -5.26 8.55
N ILE A 39 -11.70 -6.35 8.85
CA ILE A 39 -11.40 -7.23 9.98
C ILE A 39 -11.00 -8.60 9.44
N GLY A 40 -9.75 -8.95 9.67
CA GLY A 40 -9.12 -10.20 9.29
C GLY A 40 -9.17 -11.20 10.43
N LYS A 41 -9.47 -12.47 10.11
CA LYS A 41 -9.29 -13.60 11.03
C LYS A 41 -8.42 -14.65 10.35
N GLY A 42 -7.49 -15.20 11.11
CA GLY A 42 -6.57 -16.23 10.64
C GLY A 42 -5.91 -16.97 11.77
N THR A 43 -4.89 -17.74 11.41
CA THR A 43 -4.07 -18.51 12.34
C THR A 43 -2.59 -18.20 12.07
N SER A 44 -1.79 -18.00 13.11
CA SER A 44 -0.33 -17.86 12.99
C SER A 44 0.32 -19.18 12.56
N PRO A 45 1.60 -19.16 12.12
CA PRO A 45 2.37 -20.39 11.90
C PRO A 45 2.43 -21.32 13.13
N SER A 46 2.36 -20.75 14.34
CA SER A 46 2.30 -21.50 15.61
C SER A 46 0.92 -22.11 15.93
N GLY A 47 -0.09 -21.93 15.07
CA GLY A 47 -1.45 -22.47 15.30
C GLY A 47 -2.36 -21.56 16.14
N GLU A 48 -1.91 -20.37 16.54
CA GLU A 48 -2.68 -19.47 17.38
C GLU A 48 -3.63 -18.59 16.56
N LYS A 49 -4.84 -18.35 17.08
CA LYS A 49 -5.80 -17.46 16.43
C LYS A 49 -5.29 -16.01 16.43
N ILE A 50 -5.36 -15.37 15.26
CA ILE A 50 -5.03 -13.97 15.08
C ILE A 50 -6.21 -13.19 14.52
N VAL A 51 -6.32 -11.94 14.95
CA VAL A 51 -7.28 -10.96 14.42
C VAL A 51 -6.48 -9.77 13.92
N SER A 52 -6.63 -9.43 12.64
CA SER A 52 -6.05 -8.21 12.09
C SER A 52 -7.14 -7.18 11.82
N THR A 53 -6.86 -5.91 12.02
CA THR A 53 -7.67 -4.80 11.52
C THR A 53 -6.84 -4.00 10.55
N LEU A 54 -7.34 -3.83 9.32
CA LEU A 54 -6.80 -2.90 8.34
C LEU A 54 -7.77 -1.73 8.19
N ASN A 55 -7.26 -0.50 8.16
CA ASN A 55 -8.08 0.67 7.89
C ASN A 55 -7.39 1.58 6.87
N PHE A 56 -7.98 1.67 5.68
CA PHE A 56 -7.55 2.54 4.59
C PHE A 56 -8.35 3.85 4.66
N SER A 57 -7.64 4.97 4.69
CA SER A 57 -8.24 6.30 4.78
C SER A 57 -7.45 7.30 3.97
N TRP A 58 -8.13 8.29 3.41
CA TRP A 58 -7.43 9.44 2.83
C TRP A 58 -6.76 10.27 3.94
N THR A 59 -5.64 10.90 3.59
CA THR A 59 -4.98 11.89 4.44
C THR A 59 -4.43 13.03 3.58
N LEU A 60 -4.05 14.14 4.23
CA LEU A 60 -3.41 15.31 3.61
C LEU A 60 -4.14 15.77 2.33
N ASN A 61 -5.44 16.09 2.46
CA ASN A 61 -6.30 16.54 1.35
C ASN A 61 -6.37 15.56 0.17
N HIS A 62 -6.53 14.27 0.49
CA HIS A 62 -6.66 13.17 -0.48
C HIS A 62 -5.44 13.01 -1.40
N LYS A 63 -4.25 13.47 -0.95
CA LYS A 63 -3.00 13.32 -1.70
C LYS A 63 -2.27 12.03 -1.37
N PHE A 64 -2.57 11.44 -0.22
CA PHE A 64 -1.97 10.20 0.27
C PHE A 64 -3.02 9.30 0.90
N ILE A 65 -2.74 8.01 0.95
CA ILE A 65 -3.56 7.04 1.69
C ILE A 65 -2.82 6.68 2.97
N LYS A 66 -3.48 6.80 4.10
CA LYS A 66 -3.03 6.25 5.38
C LYS A 66 -3.66 4.87 5.58
N VAL A 67 -2.82 3.89 5.91
CA VAL A 67 -3.26 2.55 6.31
C VAL A 67 -2.83 2.29 7.73
N LYS A 68 -3.77 1.92 8.60
CA LYS A 68 -3.44 1.37 9.93
C LYS A 68 -3.62 -0.14 9.90
N ASN A 69 -2.65 -0.86 10.44
CA ASN A 69 -2.72 -2.31 10.65
C ASN A 69 -2.50 -2.63 12.11
N GLU A 70 -3.48 -3.28 12.73
CA GLU A 70 -3.37 -3.82 14.08
C GLU A 70 -3.54 -5.33 14.02
N LEU A 71 -2.56 -6.09 14.50
CA LEU A 71 -2.66 -7.54 14.62
C LEU A 71 -2.66 -7.95 16.08
N LYS A 72 -3.70 -8.67 16.48
CA LYS A 72 -3.90 -9.22 17.81
C LYS A 72 -3.72 -10.73 17.79
N ARG A 73 -3.03 -11.24 18.80
CA ARG A 73 -2.96 -12.66 19.14
C ARG A 73 -3.51 -12.84 20.55
N GLY A 74 -4.68 -13.48 20.66
CA GLY A 74 -5.46 -13.44 21.90
C GLY A 74 -5.80 -12.00 22.31
N LYS A 75 -5.39 -11.59 23.52
CA LYS A 75 -5.58 -10.22 24.05
C LYS A 75 -4.41 -9.27 23.76
N LYS A 76 -3.28 -9.76 23.22
CA LYS A 76 -2.06 -8.97 23.02
C LYS A 76 -2.00 -8.41 21.60
N ASN A 77 -1.66 -7.12 21.47
CA ASN A 77 -1.24 -6.54 20.20
C ASN A 77 0.17 -7.06 19.89
N VAL A 78 0.31 -7.78 18.79
CA VAL A 78 1.60 -8.31 18.30
C VAL A 78 2.11 -7.56 17.08
N LEU A 79 1.26 -6.72 16.47
CA LEU A 79 1.67 -5.74 15.48
C LEU A 79 0.77 -4.51 15.62
N VAL A 80 1.38 -3.33 15.62
CA VAL A 80 0.70 -2.06 15.34
C VAL A 80 1.58 -1.33 14.35
N ALA A 81 1.07 -1.10 13.15
CA ALA A 81 1.80 -0.46 12.09
C ALA A 81 0.95 0.62 11.40
N GLU A 82 1.59 1.71 11.02
CA GLU A 82 0.99 2.74 10.18
C GLU A 82 1.80 2.89 8.90
N ALA A 83 1.10 2.85 7.76
CA ALA A 83 1.66 3.04 6.44
C ALA A 83 1.08 4.28 5.76
N THR A 84 1.90 4.91 4.93
CA THR A 84 1.49 5.98 4.02
C THR A 84 1.82 5.56 2.59
N TYR A 85 0.81 5.59 1.73
CA TYR A 85 0.96 5.34 0.29
C TYR A 85 0.90 6.67 -0.45
N GLY A 86 1.80 6.85 -1.40
CA GLY A 86 1.90 8.05 -2.23
C GLY A 86 2.33 7.70 -3.65
N TRP A 87 1.89 8.50 -4.61
CA TRP A 87 2.37 8.39 -5.98
C TRP A 87 3.74 9.04 -6.13
N HIS A 88 4.70 8.30 -6.67
CA HIS A 88 6.02 8.83 -6.97
C HIS A 88 6.07 9.30 -8.43
N PRO A 89 6.10 10.62 -8.71
CA PRO A 89 5.91 11.15 -10.06
C PRO A 89 7.05 10.78 -11.03
N VAL A 90 8.27 10.61 -10.53
CA VAL A 90 9.43 10.23 -11.36
C VAL A 90 9.40 8.74 -11.71
N LEU A 91 8.93 7.89 -10.80
CA LEU A 91 8.91 6.44 -10.99
C LEU A 91 7.59 5.94 -11.58
N ARG A 92 6.58 6.82 -11.63
CA ARG A 92 5.23 6.54 -12.14
C ARG A 92 4.60 5.29 -11.50
N GLN A 93 4.70 5.21 -10.18
CA GLN A 93 4.14 4.12 -9.38
C GLN A 93 3.73 4.60 -7.99
N VAL A 94 2.88 3.83 -7.31
CA VAL A 94 2.59 4.05 -5.90
C VAL A 94 3.71 3.42 -5.08
N LEU A 95 4.29 4.21 -4.18
CA LEU A 95 5.20 3.76 -3.14
C LEU A 95 4.50 3.81 -1.80
N PHE A 96 4.99 3.01 -0.85
CA PHE A 96 4.56 3.10 0.53
C PHE A 96 5.73 2.98 1.49
N TRP A 97 5.55 3.61 2.65
CA TRP A 97 6.39 3.43 3.83
C TRP A 97 5.49 3.10 5.01
N SER A 98 5.86 2.06 5.76
CA SER A 98 5.19 1.62 6.98
C SER A 98 6.19 1.57 8.11
N PHE A 99 5.71 1.92 9.30
CA PHE A 99 6.48 1.86 10.54
C PHE A 99 5.68 1.07 11.55
N ASP A 100 6.32 0.13 12.24
CA ASP A 100 5.68 -0.63 13.31
C ASP A 100 6.16 -0.25 14.71
N GLN A 101 5.43 -0.72 15.72
CA GLN A 101 5.71 -0.47 17.14
C GLN A 101 7.07 -1.00 17.62
N ASP A 102 7.69 -1.92 16.88
CA ASP A 102 9.00 -2.49 17.20
C ASP A 102 10.15 -1.72 16.51
N GLY A 103 9.83 -0.64 15.80
CA GLY A 103 10.78 0.21 15.09
C GLY A 103 11.20 -0.33 13.73
N SER A 104 10.51 -1.33 13.19
CA SER A 104 10.78 -1.82 11.84
C SER A 104 10.22 -0.86 10.79
N ILE A 105 10.96 -0.71 9.70
CA ILE A 105 10.55 0.07 8.52
C ILE A 105 10.23 -0.92 7.42
N HIS A 106 9.02 -0.82 6.85
CA HIS A 106 8.69 -1.54 5.64
C HIS A 106 8.52 -0.54 4.51
N GLU A 107 9.17 -0.78 3.39
CA GLU A 107 9.11 0.10 2.23
C GLU A 107 8.97 -0.71 0.95
N GLY A 108 8.27 -0.15 -0.02
CA GLY A 108 8.05 -0.85 -1.28
C GLY A 108 7.14 -0.12 -2.24
N SER A 109 6.74 -0.85 -3.27
CA SER A 109 5.79 -0.39 -4.28
C SER A 109 4.44 -1.09 -4.11
N ALA A 110 3.39 -0.44 -4.62
CA ALA A 110 2.05 -0.98 -4.66
C ALA A 110 1.41 -0.71 -6.03
N LYS A 111 0.57 -1.63 -6.50
CA LYS A 111 -0.24 -1.44 -7.71
C LYS A 111 -1.54 -2.22 -7.65
N ILE A 112 -2.54 -1.76 -8.40
CA ILE A 112 -3.76 -2.52 -8.64
C ILE A 112 -3.54 -3.43 -9.85
N GLU A 113 -3.83 -4.72 -9.68
CA GLU A 113 -3.90 -5.73 -10.73
C GLU A 113 -5.28 -6.40 -10.69
N GLY A 114 -6.20 -5.91 -11.53
CA GLY A 114 -7.60 -6.34 -11.52
C GLY A 114 -8.27 -6.01 -10.18
N GLN A 115 -8.64 -7.04 -9.42
CA GLN A 115 -9.27 -6.93 -8.10
C GLN A 115 -8.28 -7.09 -6.92
N ALA A 116 -6.98 -6.97 -7.19
CA ALA A 116 -5.95 -7.14 -6.18
C ALA A 116 -5.06 -5.91 -6.04
N LEU A 117 -4.75 -5.54 -4.79
CA LEU A 117 -3.62 -4.67 -4.45
C LEU A 117 -2.39 -5.54 -4.23
N VAL A 118 -1.40 -5.38 -5.08
CA VAL A 118 -0.15 -6.15 -5.09
C VAL A 118 0.99 -5.27 -4.58
N HIS A 119 1.83 -5.84 -3.72
CA HIS A 119 3.00 -5.18 -3.15
C HIS A 119 4.27 -5.99 -3.40
N GLU A 120 5.36 -5.28 -3.64
CA GLU A 120 6.72 -5.78 -3.51
C GLU A 120 7.44 -4.87 -2.52
N TRP A 121 8.01 -5.43 -1.47
CA TRP A 121 8.49 -4.65 -0.33
C TRP A 121 9.58 -5.36 0.45
N ARG A 122 10.29 -4.61 1.28
CA ARG A 122 11.28 -5.11 2.21
C ARG A 122 10.96 -4.66 3.63
N ALA A 123 11.25 -5.52 4.59
CA ALA A 123 11.30 -5.18 6.00
C ALA A 123 12.74 -4.89 6.40
N ILE A 124 12.96 -3.75 7.04
CA ILE A 124 14.21 -3.34 7.68
C ILE A 124 13.94 -3.37 9.18
N GLN A 125 14.48 -4.36 9.86
CA GLN A 125 14.27 -4.55 11.31
C GLN A 125 15.16 -3.61 12.12
N GLY A 126 14.82 -3.38 13.39
CA GLY A 126 15.60 -2.51 14.28
C GLY A 126 17.07 -2.92 14.46
N ASN A 127 17.42 -4.18 14.17
CA ASN A 127 18.80 -4.67 14.17
C ASN A 127 19.52 -4.53 12.80
N GLY A 128 18.90 -3.85 11.83
CA GLY A 128 19.43 -3.68 10.48
C GLY A 128 19.22 -4.89 9.55
N ARG A 129 18.60 -5.99 10.01
CA ARG A 129 18.30 -7.13 9.13
C ARG A 129 17.26 -6.73 8.09
N ILE A 130 17.56 -7.06 6.83
CA ILE A 130 16.69 -6.81 5.68
C ILE A 130 16.10 -8.14 5.21
N GLN A 131 14.79 -8.14 4.93
CA GLN A 131 14.09 -9.28 4.34
C GLN A 131 13.10 -8.79 3.29
N ASP A 132 13.15 -9.37 2.08
CA ASP A 132 12.21 -9.06 1.02
C ASP A 132 10.94 -9.90 1.12
N PHE A 133 9.82 -9.34 0.67
CA PHE A 133 8.50 -9.92 0.69
C PHE A 133 7.67 -9.48 -0.52
N ARG A 134 6.67 -10.29 -0.84
CA ARG A 134 5.57 -9.91 -1.73
C ARG A 134 4.25 -10.11 -1.01
N SER A 135 3.26 -9.29 -1.34
CA SER A 135 1.92 -9.53 -0.82
C SER A 135 0.84 -9.19 -1.83
N ARG A 136 -0.31 -9.84 -1.67
CA ARG A 136 -1.48 -9.63 -2.50
C ARG A 136 -2.72 -9.57 -1.63
N LEU A 137 -3.40 -8.43 -1.60
CA LEU A 137 -4.72 -8.26 -1.01
C LEU A 137 -5.75 -8.30 -2.15
N ARG A 138 -6.44 -9.42 -2.31
CA ARG A 138 -7.40 -9.67 -3.39
C ARG A 138 -8.83 -9.62 -2.88
N LEU A 139 -9.70 -8.83 -3.50
CA LEU A 139 -11.13 -8.94 -3.27
C LEU A 139 -11.63 -10.30 -3.77
N LEU A 140 -12.40 -10.97 -2.92
CA LEU A 140 -13.17 -12.16 -3.27
C LEU A 140 -14.59 -11.76 -3.70
N ASP A 141 -15.11 -10.72 -3.04
CA ASP A 141 -16.36 -10.04 -3.37
C ASP A 141 -16.33 -8.60 -2.78
N LYS A 142 -17.48 -7.92 -2.75
CA LYS A 142 -17.61 -6.53 -2.23
C LYS A 142 -17.20 -6.37 -0.76
N ASN A 143 -17.37 -7.42 0.03
CA ASN A 143 -17.23 -7.43 1.49
C ASN A 143 -16.13 -8.36 1.97
N ASN A 144 -15.58 -9.22 1.13
CA ASN A 144 -14.54 -10.17 1.50
C ASN A 144 -13.27 -9.99 0.68
N ALA A 145 -12.13 -10.11 1.34
CA ALA A 145 -10.82 -10.05 0.72
C ALA A 145 -9.89 -11.12 1.32
N GLN A 146 -8.84 -11.48 0.60
CA GLN A 146 -7.79 -12.36 1.08
C GLN A 146 -6.44 -11.67 0.93
N LEU A 147 -5.69 -11.59 2.03
CA LEU A 147 -4.28 -11.23 2.02
C LEU A 147 -3.46 -12.51 1.97
N THR A 148 -2.50 -12.55 1.04
CA THR A 148 -1.43 -13.53 1.00
C THR A 148 -0.10 -12.79 1.10
N VAL A 149 0.84 -13.28 1.91
CA VAL A 149 2.22 -12.77 1.99
C VAL A 149 3.17 -13.91 1.68
N GLU A 150 4.17 -13.60 0.86
CA GLU A 150 5.16 -14.54 0.35
C GLU A 150 6.55 -14.03 0.66
N GLU A 151 7.47 -14.95 0.92
CA GLU A 151 8.89 -14.68 1.09
C GLU A 151 9.70 -15.42 0.03
N PRO A 152 10.88 -14.90 -0.36
CA PRO A 152 11.76 -15.57 -1.30
C PRO A 152 12.44 -16.78 -0.63
N GLN A 153 12.46 -17.90 -1.33
CA GLN A 153 13.10 -19.16 -0.99
C GLN A 153 13.94 -19.66 -2.18
N LYS A 154 14.76 -20.70 -1.99
CA LYS A 154 15.68 -21.22 -3.04
C LYS A 154 15.01 -21.56 -4.38
N GLN A 155 13.73 -21.95 -4.35
CA GLN A 155 12.96 -22.38 -5.54
C GLN A 155 11.83 -21.41 -5.92
N GLY A 156 11.90 -20.16 -5.46
CA GLY A 156 10.90 -19.12 -5.78
C GLY A 156 10.22 -18.56 -4.54
N TRP A 157 9.00 -18.07 -4.70
CA TRP A 157 8.25 -17.42 -3.63
C TRP A 157 7.35 -18.44 -2.92
N VAL A 158 7.36 -18.42 -1.58
CA VAL A 158 6.55 -19.33 -0.76
C VAL A 158 5.61 -18.51 0.10
N THR A 159 4.32 -18.89 0.12
CA THR A 159 3.33 -18.29 1.01
C THR A 159 3.67 -18.62 2.46
N ILE A 160 3.89 -17.58 3.27
CA ILE A 160 4.15 -17.69 4.71
C ILE A 160 2.99 -17.25 5.57
N PHE A 161 2.02 -16.55 4.97
CA PHE A 161 0.93 -15.95 5.72
C PHE A 161 -0.28 -15.74 4.85
N GLN A 162 -1.46 -16.04 5.42
CA GLN A 162 -2.74 -15.80 4.77
C GLN A 162 -3.79 -15.38 5.79
N ILE A 163 -4.54 -14.31 5.47
CA ILE A 163 -5.68 -13.85 6.26
C ILE A 163 -6.86 -13.60 5.34
N LYS A 164 -8.06 -14.01 5.77
CA LYS A 164 -9.32 -13.58 5.17
C LYS A 164 -9.86 -12.39 5.94
N TYR A 165 -10.16 -11.32 5.22
CA TYR A 165 -10.73 -10.08 5.72
C TYR A 165 -12.19 -9.98 5.31
N THR A 166 -13.00 -9.46 6.24
CA THR A 166 -14.36 -9.00 5.97
C THR A 166 -14.43 -7.51 6.24
N ARG A 167 -15.07 -6.75 5.35
CA ARG A 167 -15.30 -5.32 5.50
C ARG A 167 -16.13 -5.08 6.77
N ALA A 168 -15.69 -4.15 7.61
CA ALA A 168 -16.47 -3.72 8.75
C ALA A 168 -17.54 -2.74 8.25
N ASN A 169 -18.78 -2.97 8.68
CA ASN A 169 -19.90 -2.04 8.45
C ASN A 169 -19.74 -0.77 9.31
#